data_AF-A0A2K2VX47-F1
#
_entry.id   AF-A0A2K2VX47-F1
#
_cell.length_a   1.000
_cell.length_b   1.000
_cell.length_c   1.000
_cell.angle_alpha   90.00
_cell.angle_beta   90.00
_cell.angle_gamma   90.00
#
_symmetry.space_group_name_H-M   'P 1'
#
loop_
_entity.id
_entity.type
_entity.pdbx_description
1 polymer ?
#
loop_
_entity_poly.entity_id
_entity_poly.type
_entity_poly.pdbx_seq_one_letter_code
_entity_poly.pdbx_strand_id
1 'polypeptide(L)'
;MVQSQMIHRSPGVRDRAVLEAMRQVPRHLFVPRSLKRLAYADHPLPIGHGQTISQPYIVALMTEALEMKPGAKVLEIGTGSGYQAAVLSELTPRVFSMEIIGALGNEAQERLQNIGYSTVKVRVGDGYFGWPEEAPFDGIIVTCAAGHIPPPLIAQLREGGRMVIPVGGVYEVQRLMVVTKDNQGKVRTRELLPVRFVPMTGAVQKTQ
;
A
#
# COMPACT_ATOMS: atom_id res chain seq x y z
N MET A 1 18.48 -8.02 10.51
CA MET A 1 17.45 -8.12 11.57
C MET A 1 16.01 -8.10 11.03
N VAL A 2 15.66 -7.30 10.00
CA VAL A 2 14.30 -7.33 9.39
C VAL A 2 14.21 -8.28 8.17
N GLN A 3 15.21 -8.28 7.26
CA GLN A 3 15.20 -9.17 6.07
C GLN A 3 15.12 -10.66 6.43
N SER A 4 15.86 -11.10 7.45
CA SER A 4 15.82 -12.50 7.92
C SER A 4 14.42 -12.91 8.38
N GLN A 5 13.61 -11.98 8.89
CA GLN A 5 12.25 -12.25 9.35
C GLN A 5 11.26 -12.39 8.17
N MET A 6 11.53 -11.75 7.02
CA MET A 6 10.65 -11.78 5.85
C MET A 6 10.88 -13.00 4.96
N ILE A 7 12.14 -13.45 4.81
CA ILE A 7 12.52 -14.57 3.92
C ILE A 7 12.03 -15.91 4.48
N HIS A 8 12.05 -16.09 5.81
CA HIS A 8 11.66 -17.35 6.47
C HIS A 8 10.16 -17.44 6.79
N ARG A 9 9.34 -16.48 6.32
CA ARG A 9 7.89 -16.55 6.42
C ARG A 9 7.30 -17.50 5.38
N SER A 10 6.02 -17.83 5.54
CA SER A 10 5.23 -18.52 4.52
C SER A 10 3.96 -17.71 4.24
N PRO A 11 3.82 -17.09 3.06
CA PRO A 11 4.82 -16.98 1.99
C PRO A 11 6.02 -16.10 2.40
N GLY A 12 7.22 -16.43 1.92
CA GLY A 12 8.43 -15.64 2.15
C GLY A 12 8.68 -14.66 1.01
N VAL A 13 9.19 -13.46 1.32
CA VAL A 13 9.52 -12.44 0.32
C VAL A 13 10.91 -12.73 -0.25
N ARG A 14 11.04 -12.79 -1.57
CA ARG A 14 12.24 -13.23 -2.31
C ARG A 14 12.74 -12.22 -3.36
N ASP A 15 11.92 -11.27 -3.77
CA ASP A 15 12.28 -10.23 -4.71
C ASP A 15 13.37 -9.34 -4.11
N ARG A 16 14.53 -9.35 -4.77
CA ARG A 16 15.73 -8.62 -4.31
C ARG A 16 15.53 -7.11 -4.34
N ALA A 17 14.81 -6.59 -5.33
CA ALA A 17 14.56 -5.16 -5.43
C ALA A 17 13.63 -4.70 -4.28
N VAL A 18 12.60 -5.50 -3.96
CA VAL A 18 11.72 -5.23 -2.82
C VAL A 18 12.47 -5.29 -1.49
N LEU A 19 13.29 -6.34 -1.29
CA LEU A 19 14.09 -6.48 -0.06
C LEU A 19 15.10 -5.35 0.11
N GLU A 20 15.62 -4.80 -0.98
CA GLU A 20 16.53 -3.66 -0.98
C GLU A 20 15.78 -2.35 -0.72
N ALA A 21 14.63 -2.11 -1.34
CA ALA A 21 13.76 -0.97 -1.04
C ALA A 21 13.40 -0.90 0.46
N MET A 22 13.01 -2.04 1.04
CA MET A 22 12.73 -2.15 2.48
C MET A 22 13.94 -1.85 3.37
N ARG A 23 15.17 -2.03 2.86
CA ARG A 23 16.41 -1.72 3.57
C ARG A 23 16.76 -0.23 3.49
N GLN A 24 16.51 0.38 2.34
CA GLN A 24 16.86 1.78 2.06
C GLN A 24 15.92 2.76 2.77
N VAL A 25 14.61 2.47 2.80
CA VAL A 25 13.63 3.37 3.42
C VAL A 25 13.80 3.38 4.95
N PRO A 26 14.14 4.52 5.58
CA PRO A 26 14.35 4.61 7.03
C PRO A 26 13.01 4.62 7.79
N ARG A 27 12.41 3.44 8.02
CA ARG A 27 11.09 3.27 8.65
C ARG A 27 10.87 4.08 9.94
N HIS A 28 11.92 4.30 10.73
CA HIS A 28 11.84 5.10 11.97
C HIS A 28 11.54 6.59 11.75
N LEU A 29 11.61 7.11 10.52
CA LEU A 29 11.16 8.46 10.16
C LEU A 29 9.64 8.54 9.91
N PHE A 30 8.97 7.40 9.79
CA PHE A 30 7.54 7.29 9.50
C PHE A 30 6.68 6.91 10.72
N VAL A 31 7.27 6.97 11.92
CA VAL A 31 6.59 6.65 13.19
C VAL A 31 6.75 7.79 14.19
N PRO A 32 5.82 7.93 15.16
CA PRO A 32 5.96 8.88 16.25
C PRO A 32 7.29 8.70 17.00
N ARG A 33 7.85 9.82 17.49
CA ARG A 33 9.16 9.84 18.17
C ARG A 33 9.27 8.84 19.32
N SER A 34 8.20 8.66 20.08
CA SER A 34 8.11 7.71 21.21
C SER A 34 8.24 6.24 20.78
N LEU A 35 7.94 5.92 19.52
CA LEU A 35 7.91 4.55 18.99
C LEU A 35 9.13 4.21 18.11
N LYS A 36 10.09 5.12 17.93
CA LYS A 36 11.28 4.89 17.08
C LYS A 36 12.05 3.61 17.42
N ARG A 37 12.12 3.24 18.72
CA ARG A 37 12.78 2.00 19.17
C ARG A 37 12.10 0.73 18.65
N LEU A 38 10.80 0.80 18.36
CA LEU A 38 10.00 -0.31 17.85
C LEU A 38 9.86 -0.29 16.33
N ALA A 39 10.40 0.74 15.64
CA ALA A 39 10.15 0.97 14.23
C ALA A 39 10.48 -0.23 13.33
N TYR A 40 11.47 -1.03 13.73
CA TYR A 40 11.96 -2.19 12.97
C TYR A 40 11.48 -3.53 13.54
N ALA A 41 10.59 -3.53 14.53
CA ALA A 41 9.89 -4.74 14.95
C ALA A 41 8.84 -5.12 13.89
N ASP A 42 8.66 -6.42 13.67
CA ASP A 42 7.76 -6.92 12.63
C ASP A 42 6.29 -6.97 13.09
N HIS A 43 5.75 -5.81 13.43
CA HIS A 43 4.34 -5.59 13.78
C HIS A 43 3.90 -4.16 13.40
N PRO A 44 2.59 -3.88 13.29
CA PRO A 44 2.13 -2.52 13.02
C PRO A 44 2.37 -1.60 14.23
N LEU A 45 2.46 -0.30 13.98
CA LEU A 45 2.58 0.74 15.01
C LEU A 45 1.54 1.85 14.78
N PRO A 46 0.98 2.46 15.84
CA PRO A 46 0.07 3.58 15.68
C PRO A 46 0.78 4.82 15.13
N ILE A 47 0.10 5.55 14.24
CA ILE A 47 0.61 6.78 13.61
C ILE A 47 -0.28 8.01 13.86
N GLY A 48 -1.26 7.88 14.77
CA GLY A 48 -2.28 8.91 15.03
C GLY A 48 -3.56 8.68 14.21
N HIS A 49 -4.60 9.47 14.50
CA HIS A 49 -5.90 9.43 13.80
C HIS A 49 -6.56 8.03 13.71
N GLY A 50 -6.30 7.16 14.69
CA GLY A 50 -6.78 5.76 14.67
C GLY A 50 -6.13 4.87 13.61
N GLN A 51 -5.06 5.34 12.94
CA GLN A 51 -4.37 4.63 11.87
C GLN A 51 -3.07 3.98 12.36
N THR A 52 -2.56 3.05 11.56
CA THR A 52 -1.30 2.34 11.82
C THR A 52 -0.39 2.33 10.59
N ILE A 53 0.92 2.33 10.81
CA ILE A 53 1.88 1.90 9.79
C ILE A 53 1.87 0.36 9.76
N SER A 54 1.69 -0.22 8.58
CA SER A 54 1.58 -1.68 8.41
C SER A 54 2.84 -2.42 8.82
N GLN A 55 2.69 -3.66 9.28
CA GLN A 55 3.78 -4.58 9.58
C GLN A 55 4.80 -4.64 8.41
N PRO A 56 6.13 -4.55 8.66
CA PRO A 56 7.15 -4.62 7.62
C PRO A 56 6.99 -5.81 6.66
N TYR A 57 6.75 -7.02 7.17
CA TYR A 57 6.51 -8.20 6.34
C TYR A 57 5.34 -8.02 5.37
N ILE A 58 4.23 -7.44 5.83
CA ILE A 58 3.05 -7.21 4.99
C ILE A 58 3.34 -6.16 3.91
N VAL A 59 4.05 -5.08 4.24
CA VAL A 59 4.51 -4.08 3.25
C VAL A 59 5.34 -4.75 2.15
N ALA A 60 6.34 -5.55 2.54
CA ALA A 60 7.21 -6.23 1.60
C ALA A 60 6.44 -7.23 0.72
N LEU A 61 5.59 -8.05 1.32
CA LEU A 61 4.81 -9.05 0.59
C LEU A 61 3.82 -8.42 -0.39
N MET A 62 3.11 -7.36 0.01
CA MET A 62 2.18 -6.67 -0.88
C MET A 62 2.93 -6.02 -2.05
N THR A 63 4.10 -5.44 -1.78
CA THR A 63 4.95 -4.83 -2.80
C THR A 63 5.47 -5.86 -3.80
N GLU A 64 5.92 -7.04 -3.33
CA GLU A 64 6.34 -8.15 -4.20
C GLU A 64 5.17 -8.68 -5.05
N ALA A 65 3.98 -8.82 -4.45
CA ALA A 65 2.80 -9.36 -5.13
C ALA A 65 2.30 -8.50 -6.30
N LEU A 66 2.67 -7.21 -6.34
CA LEU A 66 2.41 -6.34 -7.49
C LEU A 66 3.21 -6.74 -8.73
N GLU A 67 4.33 -7.46 -8.58
CA GLU A 67 5.26 -7.83 -9.67
C GLU A 67 5.55 -6.65 -10.61
N MET A 68 5.91 -5.50 -10.01
CA MET A 68 6.10 -4.26 -10.74
C MET A 68 7.28 -4.36 -11.70
N LYS A 69 7.06 -3.91 -12.94
CA LYS A 69 8.12 -3.74 -13.92
C LYS A 69 8.83 -2.40 -13.69
N PRO A 70 10.11 -2.26 -14.06
CA PRO A 70 10.79 -0.97 -14.06
C PRO A 70 9.98 0.09 -14.81
N GLY A 71 9.79 1.25 -14.20
CA GLY A 71 9.02 2.37 -14.77
C GLY A 71 7.49 2.26 -14.64
N ALA A 72 6.97 1.24 -13.93
CA ALA A 72 5.55 1.06 -13.66
C ALA A 72 4.93 2.30 -12.97
N LYS A 73 3.72 2.68 -13.37
CA LYS A 73 2.91 3.69 -12.70
C LYS A 73 2.06 3.03 -11.61
N VAL A 74 2.16 3.49 -10.37
CA VAL A 74 1.53 2.83 -9.22
C VAL A 74 0.62 3.79 -8.46
N LEU A 75 -0.56 3.31 -8.09
CA LEU A 75 -1.48 3.97 -7.17
C LEU A 75 -1.49 3.26 -5.83
N GLU A 76 -1.23 3.98 -4.76
CA GLU A 76 -1.46 3.57 -3.38
C GLU A 76 -2.75 4.22 -2.86
N ILE A 77 -3.61 3.44 -2.21
CA ILE A 77 -4.77 3.92 -1.48
C ILE A 77 -4.54 3.70 0.01
N GLY A 78 -4.49 4.79 0.77
CA GLY A 78 -4.15 4.84 2.19
C GLY A 78 -2.70 5.25 2.41
N THR A 79 -2.35 6.51 2.13
CA THR A 79 -0.99 7.03 2.34
C THR A 79 -0.53 6.84 3.79
N GLY A 80 -1.41 7.11 4.77
CA GLY A 80 -1.11 7.00 6.19
C GLY A 80 0.15 7.78 6.59
N SER A 81 1.21 7.05 6.94
CA SER A 81 2.51 7.68 7.29
C SER A 81 3.35 8.07 6.06
N GLY A 82 3.06 7.53 4.88
CA GLY A 82 3.87 7.62 3.67
C GLY A 82 4.93 6.53 3.52
N TYR A 83 5.04 5.58 4.47
CA TYR A 83 6.10 4.56 4.43
C TYR A 83 5.99 3.62 3.21
N GLN A 84 4.80 3.11 2.92
CA GLN A 84 4.60 2.24 1.76
C GLN A 84 4.81 3.02 0.45
N ALA A 85 4.35 4.27 0.37
CA ALA A 85 4.67 5.18 -0.74
C ALA A 85 6.18 5.34 -0.97
N ALA A 86 6.97 5.52 0.09
CA ALA A 86 8.43 5.61 -0.01
C ALA A 86 9.06 4.29 -0.50
N VAL A 87 8.59 3.14 0.00
CA VAL A 87 9.03 1.81 -0.47
C VAL A 87 8.74 1.60 -1.95
N LEU A 88 7.55 2.01 -2.42
CA LEU A 88 7.22 1.97 -3.85
C LEU A 88 8.12 2.92 -4.67
N SER A 89 8.49 4.07 -4.09
CA SER A 89 9.31 5.08 -4.77
C SER A 89 10.75 4.64 -5.00
N GLU A 90 11.26 3.69 -4.22
CA GLU A 90 12.55 3.02 -4.48
C GLU A 90 12.50 2.09 -5.71
N LEU A 91 11.31 1.68 -6.14
CA LEU A 91 11.09 0.75 -7.26
C LEU A 91 10.64 1.48 -8.54
N THR A 92 9.99 2.64 -8.41
CA THR A 92 9.55 3.46 -9.53
C THR A 92 9.37 4.92 -9.12
N PRO A 93 9.72 5.91 -9.98
CA PRO A 93 9.47 7.32 -9.68
C PRO A 93 7.99 7.74 -9.87
N ARG A 94 7.12 6.84 -10.34
CA ARG A 94 5.73 7.16 -10.72
C ARG A 94 4.72 6.66 -9.68
N VAL A 95 4.88 7.12 -8.45
CA VAL A 95 4.02 6.76 -7.31
C VAL A 95 2.98 7.84 -7.05
N PHE A 96 1.73 7.43 -7.01
CA PHE A 96 0.56 8.23 -6.67
C PHE A 96 -0.03 7.65 -5.40
N SER A 97 -0.29 8.47 -4.39
CA SER A 97 -0.81 7.99 -3.11
C SER A 97 -2.00 8.85 -2.67
N MET A 98 -3.07 8.21 -2.22
CA MET A 98 -4.28 8.90 -1.77
C MET A 98 -4.57 8.65 -0.30
N GLU A 99 -4.97 9.70 0.40
CA GLU A 99 -5.32 9.67 1.82
C GLU A 99 -6.64 10.39 2.07
N ILE A 100 -7.55 9.77 2.81
CA ILE A 100 -8.85 10.37 3.12
C ILE A 100 -8.77 11.32 4.31
N ILE A 101 -7.85 11.07 5.25
CA ILE A 101 -7.64 11.90 6.44
C ILE A 101 -6.67 13.04 6.07
N GLY A 102 -7.20 14.23 5.83
CA GLY A 102 -6.42 15.38 5.34
C GLY A 102 -5.16 15.70 6.15
N ALA A 103 -5.21 15.59 7.48
CA ALA A 103 -4.03 15.81 8.33
C ALA A 103 -2.89 14.81 8.02
N LEU A 104 -3.20 13.52 7.93
CA LEU A 104 -2.21 12.49 7.59
C LEU A 104 -1.67 12.67 6.17
N GLY A 105 -2.53 13.00 5.21
CA GLY A 105 -2.12 13.21 3.82
C GLY A 105 -1.11 14.35 3.69
N ASN A 106 -1.40 15.48 4.34
CA ASN A 106 -0.52 16.65 4.34
C ASN A 106 0.81 16.36 5.07
N GLU A 107 0.76 15.74 6.25
CA GLU A 107 1.96 15.37 7.00
C GLU A 107 2.84 14.35 6.25
N ALA A 108 2.22 13.37 5.58
CA ALA A 108 2.94 12.39 4.77
C ALA A 108 3.62 13.04 3.56
N GLN A 109 2.94 13.96 2.88
CA GLN A 109 3.51 14.71 1.76
C GLN A 109 4.75 15.50 2.20
N GLU A 110 4.63 16.27 3.28
CA GLU A 110 5.75 17.05 3.81
C GLU A 110 6.91 16.14 4.24
N ARG A 111 6.61 15.06 4.97
CA ARG A 111 7.61 14.08 5.40
C ARG A 111 8.37 13.48 4.23
N LEU A 112 7.67 13.03 3.18
CA LEU A 112 8.26 12.43 1.99
C LEU A 112 9.18 13.42 1.28
N GLN A 113 8.76 14.67 1.10
CA GLN A 113 9.59 15.72 0.52
C GLN A 113 10.87 15.96 1.33
N ASN A 114 10.73 16.12 2.66
CA ASN A 114 11.85 16.43 3.55
C ASN A 114 12.91 15.33 3.62
N ILE A 115 12.55 14.07 3.36
CA ILE A 115 13.47 12.93 3.41
C ILE A 115 13.89 12.43 2.01
N GLY A 116 13.55 13.17 0.94
CA GLY A 116 14.06 12.92 -0.41
C GLY A 116 13.15 12.11 -1.35
N TYR A 117 11.94 11.74 -0.93
CA TYR A 117 10.94 11.05 -1.78
C TYR A 117 10.02 12.04 -2.52
N SER A 118 10.62 13.04 -3.15
CA SER A 118 9.90 14.17 -3.79
C SER A 118 9.11 13.79 -5.05
N THR A 119 9.38 12.62 -5.63
CA THR A 119 8.65 12.10 -6.79
C THR A 119 7.27 11.53 -6.45
N VAL A 120 7.00 11.24 -5.17
CA VAL A 120 5.70 10.73 -4.73
C VAL A 120 4.66 11.85 -4.78
N LYS A 121 3.59 11.63 -5.53
CA LYS A 121 2.43 12.53 -5.58
C LYS A 121 1.38 12.08 -4.56
N VAL A 122 1.20 12.86 -3.51
CA VAL A 122 0.15 12.64 -2.50
C VAL A 122 -1.07 13.51 -2.80
N ARG A 123 -2.28 12.95 -2.67
CA ARG A 123 -3.54 13.69 -2.79
C ARG A 123 -4.50 13.32 -1.67
N VAL A 124 -5.07 14.33 -1.03
CA VAL A 124 -6.19 14.13 -0.11
C VAL A 124 -7.47 13.86 -0.91
N GLY A 125 -8.15 12.76 -0.61
CA GLY A 125 -9.37 12.38 -1.30
C GLY A 125 -9.86 10.97 -0.95
N ASP A 126 -11.08 10.65 -1.37
CA ASP A 126 -11.66 9.33 -1.17
C ASP A 126 -11.04 8.31 -2.13
N GLY A 127 -10.25 7.40 -1.57
CA GLY A 127 -9.54 6.36 -2.31
C GLY A 127 -10.44 5.32 -2.98
N TYR A 128 -11.73 5.24 -2.62
CA TYR A 128 -12.69 4.36 -3.30
C TYR A 128 -12.80 4.69 -4.80
N PHE A 129 -12.71 5.96 -5.16
CA PHE A 129 -12.79 6.43 -6.55
C PHE A 129 -11.46 6.37 -7.29
N GLY A 130 -10.35 6.06 -6.60
CA GLY A 130 -9.01 6.09 -7.18
C GLY A 130 -8.61 7.47 -7.71
N TRP A 131 -7.77 7.48 -8.74
CA TRP A 131 -7.23 8.68 -9.37
C TRP A 131 -7.44 8.68 -10.89
N PRO A 132 -8.67 8.97 -11.35
CA PRO A 132 -9.03 8.88 -12.78
C PRO A 132 -8.14 9.72 -13.69
N GLU A 133 -7.73 10.92 -13.24
CA GLU A 133 -6.91 11.85 -14.03
C GLU A 133 -5.51 11.30 -14.32
N GLU A 134 -5.05 10.33 -13.53
CA GLU A 134 -3.73 9.71 -13.64
C GLU A 134 -3.83 8.23 -14.03
N ALA A 135 -5.03 7.71 -14.27
CA ALA A 135 -5.21 6.37 -14.82
C ALA A 135 -4.68 6.28 -16.27
N PRO A 136 -4.32 5.08 -16.75
CA PRO A 136 -4.31 3.80 -16.04
C PRO A 136 -3.01 3.54 -15.25
N PHE A 137 -3.10 2.67 -14.24
CA PHE A 137 -1.99 2.25 -13.38
C PHE A 137 -1.55 0.82 -13.71
N ASP A 138 -0.23 0.59 -13.69
CA ASP A 138 0.36 -0.75 -13.82
C ASP A 138 0.19 -1.56 -12.52
N GLY A 139 0.22 -0.88 -11.38
CA GLY A 139 0.00 -1.45 -10.05
C GLY A 139 -0.96 -0.62 -9.21
N ILE A 140 -1.85 -1.27 -8.45
CA ILE A 140 -2.66 -0.61 -7.42
C ILE A 140 -2.47 -1.34 -6.09
N ILE A 141 -2.14 -0.63 -5.02
CA ILE A 141 -1.99 -1.20 -3.69
C ILE A 141 -2.90 -0.49 -2.70
N VAL A 142 -3.72 -1.24 -2.00
CA VAL A 142 -4.70 -0.71 -1.05
C VAL A 142 -4.27 -1.12 0.35
N THR A 143 -3.96 -0.16 1.21
CA THR A 143 -3.44 -0.35 2.57
C THR A 143 -4.51 -0.17 3.65
N CYS A 144 -5.77 -0.36 3.27
CA CYS A 144 -6.95 -0.42 4.12
C CYS A 144 -7.89 -1.54 3.64
N ALA A 145 -8.71 -2.08 4.54
CA ALA A 145 -9.65 -3.15 4.23
C ALA A 145 -10.91 -2.61 3.58
N ALA A 146 -11.22 -3.08 2.37
CA ALA A 146 -12.50 -2.79 1.70
C ALA A 146 -13.49 -3.96 1.87
N GLY A 147 -14.78 -3.66 1.99
CA GLY A 147 -15.82 -4.70 2.05
C GLY A 147 -15.93 -5.51 0.75
N HIS A 148 -15.57 -4.91 -0.38
CA HIS A 148 -15.46 -5.54 -1.69
C HIS A 148 -14.35 -4.86 -2.49
N ILE A 149 -13.94 -5.46 -3.61
CA ILE A 149 -12.94 -4.85 -4.49
C ILE A 149 -13.58 -3.66 -5.24
N PRO A 150 -13.12 -2.40 -5.06
CA PRO A 150 -13.79 -1.25 -5.65
C PRO A 150 -13.77 -1.30 -7.20
N PRO A 151 -14.93 -1.25 -7.87
CA PRO A 151 -14.99 -1.22 -9.33
C PRO A 151 -14.20 -0.08 -9.99
N PRO A 152 -14.14 1.16 -9.43
CA PRO A 152 -13.30 2.21 -9.98
C PRO A 152 -11.81 1.86 -10.05
N LEU A 153 -11.29 1.11 -9.06
CA LEU A 153 -9.89 0.68 -9.05
C LEU A 153 -9.61 -0.40 -10.12
N ILE A 154 -10.56 -1.32 -10.35
CA ILE A 154 -10.45 -2.29 -11.46
C ILE A 154 -10.45 -1.58 -12.82
N ALA A 155 -11.29 -0.55 -12.98
CA ALA A 155 -11.37 0.22 -14.21
C ALA A 155 -10.04 0.96 -14.49
N GLN A 156 -9.41 1.52 -13.45
CA GLN A 156 -8.14 2.24 -13.55
C GLN A 156 -6.91 1.33 -13.63
N LEU A 157 -7.06 0.03 -13.36
CA LEU A 157 -5.99 -0.94 -13.53
C LEU A 157 -5.76 -1.20 -15.03
N ARG A 158 -4.50 -1.07 -15.47
CA ARG A 158 -4.08 -1.38 -16.84
C ARG A 158 -4.24 -2.88 -17.12
N GLU A 159 -4.46 -3.22 -18.37
CA GLU A 159 -4.28 -4.58 -18.87
C GLU A 159 -2.85 -5.08 -18.61
N GLY A 160 -2.74 -6.32 -18.13
CA GLY A 160 -1.48 -6.88 -17.61
C GLY A 160 -1.09 -6.38 -16.21
N GLY A 161 -1.84 -5.44 -15.63
CA GLY A 161 -1.60 -4.86 -14.32
C GLY A 161 -2.11 -5.71 -13.17
N ARG A 162 -1.65 -5.37 -11.96
CA ARG A 162 -2.02 -6.06 -10.72
C ARG A 162 -2.48 -5.10 -9.64
N MET A 163 -3.45 -5.56 -8.85
CA MET A 163 -3.86 -4.88 -7.63
C MET A 163 -3.72 -5.80 -6.42
N VAL A 164 -3.23 -5.26 -5.31
CA VAL A 164 -3.15 -5.96 -4.02
C VAL A 164 -4.04 -5.22 -3.01
N ILE A 165 -5.02 -5.93 -2.45
CA ILE A 165 -6.07 -5.33 -1.63
C ILE A 165 -6.54 -6.29 -0.52
N PRO A 166 -6.61 -5.84 0.74
CA PRO A 166 -7.32 -6.54 1.81
C PRO A 166 -8.84 -6.45 1.61
N VAL A 167 -9.53 -7.59 1.56
CA VAL A 167 -10.98 -7.66 1.37
C VAL A 167 -11.62 -8.46 2.50
N GLY A 168 -12.62 -7.88 3.16
CA GLY A 168 -13.38 -8.53 4.22
C GLY A 168 -14.16 -7.55 5.09
N GLY A 169 -14.91 -8.08 6.06
CA GLY A 169 -15.71 -7.29 6.98
C GLY A 169 -14.87 -6.33 7.84
N VAL A 170 -15.50 -5.23 8.25
CA VAL A 170 -14.93 -4.27 9.21
C VAL A 170 -14.69 -5.00 10.53
N TYR A 171 -13.49 -4.86 11.10
CA TYR A 171 -13.06 -5.51 12.35
C TYR A 171 -12.93 -7.05 12.31
N GLU A 172 -13.14 -7.68 11.15
CA GLU A 172 -12.96 -9.12 10.98
C GLU A 172 -11.52 -9.47 10.52
N VAL A 173 -11.24 -10.74 10.33
CA VAL A 173 -10.06 -11.17 9.56
C VAL A 173 -10.39 -10.96 8.09
N GLN A 174 -9.55 -10.20 7.38
CA GLN A 174 -9.67 -10.00 5.94
C GLN A 174 -8.79 -10.97 5.17
N ARG A 175 -9.05 -11.11 3.86
CA ARG A 175 -8.18 -11.83 2.93
C ARG A 175 -7.36 -10.86 2.13
N LEU A 176 -6.04 -11.03 2.12
CA LEU A 176 -5.18 -10.26 1.23
C LEU A 176 -5.29 -10.84 -0.18
N MET A 177 -5.95 -10.11 -1.08
CA MET A 177 -6.23 -10.56 -2.44
C MET A 177 -5.26 -9.94 -3.44
N VAL A 178 -4.85 -10.74 -4.43
CA VAL A 178 -4.22 -10.25 -5.65
C VAL A 178 -5.25 -10.32 -6.77
N VAL A 179 -5.47 -9.19 -7.42
CA VAL A 179 -6.33 -9.04 -8.59
C VAL A 179 -5.42 -8.84 -9.80
N THR A 180 -5.61 -9.63 -10.85
CA THR A 180 -4.87 -9.50 -12.12
C THR A 180 -5.87 -9.22 -13.22
N LYS A 181 -5.58 -8.20 -14.03
CA LYS A 181 -6.33 -7.91 -15.25
C LYS A 181 -5.49 -8.37 -16.42
N ASP A 182 -5.94 -9.38 -17.16
CA ASP A 182 -5.18 -9.87 -18.31
C ASP A 182 -5.29 -8.92 -19.52
N ASN A 183 -4.55 -9.24 -20.59
CA ASN A 183 -4.51 -8.43 -21.83
C ASN A 183 -5.83 -8.45 -22.63
N GLN A 184 -6.85 -9.18 -22.16
CA GLN A 184 -8.19 -9.19 -22.74
C GLN A 184 -9.18 -8.45 -21.81
N GLY A 185 -8.68 -7.77 -20.78
CA GLY A 185 -9.48 -7.07 -19.78
C GLY A 185 -10.16 -7.99 -18.76
N LYS A 186 -9.93 -9.30 -18.81
CA LYS A 186 -10.56 -10.25 -17.87
C LYS A 186 -9.85 -10.20 -16.53
N VAL A 187 -10.66 -10.09 -15.48
CA VAL A 187 -10.19 -9.99 -14.09
C VAL A 187 -10.16 -11.36 -13.44
N ARG A 188 -9.05 -11.69 -12.79
CA ARG A 188 -8.88 -12.88 -11.96
C ARG A 188 -8.42 -12.49 -10.57
N THR A 189 -8.82 -13.25 -9.57
CA THR A 189 -8.43 -13.02 -8.18
C THR A 189 -7.80 -14.27 -7.57
N ARG A 190 -6.86 -14.08 -6.65
CA ARG A 190 -6.33 -15.14 -5.79
C ARG A 190 -6.06 -14.58 -4.40
N GLU A 191 -6.20 -15.43 -3.40
CA GLU A 191 -5.87 -15.10 -2.01
C GLU A 191 -4.38 -15.37 -1.74
N LEU A 192 -3.75 -14.51 -0.92
CA LEU A 192 -2.39 -14.71 -0.41
C LEU A 192 -2.42 -15.27 1.01
N LEU A 193 -3.02 -14.54 1.95
CA LEU A 193 -3.12 -14.93 3.35
C LEU A 193 -4.15 -14.07 4.13
N PRO A 194 -4.56 -14.51 5.32
CA PRO A 194 -5.43 -13.74 6.22
C PRO A 194 -4.69 -12.56 6.88
N VAL A 195 -5.28 -11.37 6.82
CA VAL A 195 -4.69 -10.12 7.34
C VAL A 195 -5.68 -9.33 8.19
N ARG A 196 -5.19 -8.30 8.88
CA ARG A 196 -6.00 -7.31 9.60
C ARG A 196 -5.54 -5.90 9.26
N PHE A 197 -6.41 -5.15 8.60
CA PHE A 197 -6.20 -3.75 8.22
C PHE A 197 -7.27 -2.86 8.83
N VAL A 198 -6.94 -1.57 8.96
CA VAL A 198 -7.92 -0.52 9.24
C VAL A 198 -8.93 -0.45 8.09
N PRO A 199 -10.21 -0.14 8.33
CA PRO A 199 -11.21 -0.11 7.27
C PRO A 199 -10.97 1.04 6.29
N MET A 200 -11.24 0.80 5.02
CA MET A 200 -11.46 1.84 4.03
C MET A 200 -12.73 2.60 4.41
N THR A 201 -12.62 3.92 4.55
CA THR A 201 -13.74 4.80 4.89
C THR A 201 -14.17 5.62 3.67
N GLY A 202 -15.28 6.34 3.78
CA GLY A 202 -15.82 7.15 2.68
C GLY A 202 -16.97 6.45 1.96
N ALA A 203 -17.04 6.58 0.64
CA ALA A 203 -18.15 6.08 -0.19
C ALA A 203 -18.38 4.57 -0.01
N VAL A 204 -17.32 3.79 0.19
CA VAL A 204 -17.40 2.33 0.37
C VAL A 204 -18.24 1.91 1.57
N GLN A 205 -18.37 2.76 2.60
CA GLN A 205 -19.19 2.47 3.79
C GLN A 205 -20.68 2.69 3.55
N LYS A 206 -21.05 3.45 2.50
CA LYS A 206 -22.45 3.71 2.13
C LYS A 206 -23.04 2.63 1.23
N THR A 207 -22.20 1.70 0.75
CA THR A 207 -22.55 0.66 -0.23
C THR A 207 -22.52 -0.74 0.39
N GLN A 208 -22.41 -0.85 1.72
CA GLN A 208 -22.51 -2.10 2.49
C GLN A 208 -23.90 -2.25 3.09
#